data_AF-A0AAU8CHI7-F1
#
_entry.id   AF-A0AAU8CHI7-F1
#
_cell.length_a   1.000
_cell.length_b   1.000
_cell.length_c   1.000
_cell.angle_alpha   90.00
_cell.angle_beta   90.00
_cell.angle_gamma   90.00
#
_symmetry.space_group_name_H-M   'P 1'
#
loop_
_entity.id
_entity.type
_entity.pdbx_description
1 polymer ?
#
loop_
_entity_poly.entity_id
_entity_poly.type
_entity_poly.pdbx_seq_one_letter_code
_entity_poly.pdbx_strand_id
1 'polypeptide(L)'
;MAFVECVLVELTHEDVGAEYRSSNAWGAKIDQYVAAEATGQQFIKRRYDERLGWDETQITREAVRDKLVWQLSRSESLATNRSHAKPATNPDTFVVKPTQQLRTDSGCGEC
;
A
#
# COMPACT_ATOMS: atom_id res chain seq x y z
N MET A 1 17.64 -1.56 -1.44
CA MET A 1 17.16 -0.23 -1.88
C MET A 1 16.56 -0.22 -3.28
N ALA A 2 17.02 -1.04 -4.24
CA ALA A 2 16.55 -0.99 -5.62
C ALA A 2 15.05 -1.31 -5.87
N PHE A 3 14.42 -2.17 -5.06
CA PHE A 3 13.01 -2.57 -5.27
C PHE A 3 12.03 -1.40 -5.10
N VAL A 4 12.16 -0.62 -4.02
CA VAL A 4 11.27 0.53 -3.76
C VAL A 4 11.44 1.60 -4.83
N GLU A 5 12.66 1.82 -5.31
CA GLU A 5 12.92 2.75 -6.39
C GLU A 5 12.34 2.27 -7.73
N CYS A 6 12.36 0.96 -8.01
CA CYS A 6 11.66 0.39 -9.17
C CYS A 6 10.15 0.59 -9.09
N VAL A 7 9.54 0.28 -7.94
CA VAL A 7 8.09 0.49 -7.74
C VAL A 7 7.75 1.96 -7.94
N LEU A 8 8.50 2.89 -7.34
CA LEU A 8 8.25 4.32 -7.51
C LEU A 8 8.35 4.79 -8.96
N VAL A 9 9.26 4.22 -9.75
CA VAL A 9 9.34 4.53 -11.19
C VAL A 9 8.13 3.96 -11.92
N GLU A 10 7.78 2.71 -11.66
CA GLU A 10 6.64 2.01 -12.28
C GLU A 10 5.32 2.76 -12.01
N LEU A 11 5.07 3.16 -10.77
CA LEU A 11 3.90 3.95 -10.36
C LEU A 11 3.75 5.29 -11.09
N THR A 12 4.85 5.85 -11.60
CA THR A 12 4.88 7.17 -12.24
C THR A 12 4.87 7.10 -13.76
N HIS A 13 5.30 5.97 -14.30
CA HIS A 13 5.42 5.75 -15.73
C HIS A 13 4.25 4.96 -16.30
N GLU A 14 3.63 4.11 -15.48
CA GLU A 14 2.43 3.36 -15.83
C GLU A 14 1.25 3.83 -14.96
N ASP A 15 0.02 3.63 -15.43
CA ASP A 15 -1.20 3.90 -14.66
C ASP A 15 -1.43 2.77 -13.64
N VAL A 16 -0.44 2.58 -12.76
CA VAL A 16 -0.44 1.58 -11.69
C VAL A 16 -0.29 2.25 -10.34
N GLY A 17 -0.82 1.59 -9.31
CA GLY A 17 -0.75 1.99 -7.92
C GLY A 17 -0.23 0.84 -7.06
N ALA A 18 0.42 1.18 -5.95
CA ALA A 18 0.95 0.23 -5.00
C ALA A 18 -0.03 0.11 -3.85
N GLU A 19 -0.41 -1.11 -3.51
CA GLU A 19 -1.32 -1.43 -2.41
C GLU A 19 -0.59 -2.27 -1.38
N TYR A 20 -0.65 -1.81 -0.14
CA TYR A 20 -0.16 -2.52 1.02
C TYR A 20 -1.34 -2.87 1.92
N ARG A 21 -1.61 -4.17 2.08
CA ARG A 21 -2.66 -4.66 2.96
C ARG A 21 -2.04 -5.26 4.21
N SER A 22 -2.34 -4.66 5.35
CA SER A 22 -2.00 -5.21 6.67
C SER A 22 -3.24 -5.73 7.36
N SER A 23 -3.15 -6.93 7.91
CA SER A 23 -4.20 -7.51 8.76
C SER A 23 -3.66 -7.60 10.17
N ASN A 24 -4.16 -6.78 11.08
CA ASN A 24 -3.76 -6.81 12.49
C ASN A 24 -4.97 -7.09 13.39
N ALA A 25 -4.72 -7.26 14.69
CA ALA A 25 -5.76 -7.57 15.68
C ALA A 25 -6.87 -6.51 15.81
N TRP A 26 -6.70 -5.32 15.20
CA TRP A 26 -7.68 -4.23 15.20
C TRP A 26 -8.46 -4.10 13.89
N GLY A 27 -8.26 -4.99 12.92
CA GLY A 27 -8.93 -4.98 11.61
C GLY A 27 -7.98 -4.93 10.42
N ALA A 28 -8.56 -4.92 9.22
CA ALA A 28 -7.80 -4.74 8.00
C ALA A 28 -7.47 -3.26 7.77
N LYS A 29 -6.22 -2.96 7.44
CA LYS A 29 -5.80 -1.64 6.95
C LYS A 29 -5.19 -1.79 5.57
N ILE A 30 -5.59 -0.91 4.67
CA ILE A 30 -5.09 -0.87 3.31
C ILE A 30 -4.45 0.49 3.10
N ASP A 31 -3.19 0.53 2.70
CA ASP A 31 -2.50 1.74 2.28
C ASP A 31 -2.21 1.64 0.78
N GLN A 32 -2.88 2.45 -0.03
CA GLN A 32 -2.65 2.57 -1.45
C GLN A 32 -1.84 3.83 -1.76
N TYR A 33 -0.98 3.76 -2.76
CA TYR A 33 -0.15 4.84 -3.26
C TYR A 33 -0.32 4.93 -4.77
N VAL A 34 -0.79 6.06 -5.26
CA VAL A 34 -1.02 6.30 -6.68
C VAL A 34 -0.28 7.58 -7.07
N ALA A 35 0.36 7.62 -8.24
CA ALA A 35 0.94 8.87 -8.73
C ALA A 35 -0.15 9.92 -8.91
N ALA A 36 0.02 11.09 -8.28
CA ALA A 36 -0.90 12.22 -8.46
C ALA A 36 -0.62 12.94 -9.79
N GLU A 37 0.62 12.82 -10.27
CA GLU A 37 1.13 13.51 -11.45
C GLU A 37 2.16 12.65 -12.19
N ALA A 38 2.25 12.83 -13.50
CA ALA A 38 3.17 12.10 -14.38
C ALA A 38 4.66 12.41 -14.13
N THR A 39 4.97 13.48 -13.37
CA THR A 39 6.36 13.82 -13.01
C THR A 39 6.92 12.92 -11.90
N GLY A 40 6.04 12.22 -11.17
CA GLY A 40 6.42 11.39 -10.04
C GLY A 40 6.97 12.14 -8.84
N GLN A 41 6.64 13.42 -8.69
CA GLN A 41 6.99 14.22 -7.51
C GLN A 41 5.95 14.04 -6.39
N GLN A 42 4.67 13.99 -6.73
CA GLN A 42 3.56 13.84 -5.79
C GLN A 42 2.77 12.54 -6.01
N PHE A 43 2.30 11.99 -4.90
CA PHE A 43 1.51 10.78 -4.84
C PHE A 43 0.29 11.00 -3.96
N ILE A 44 -0.83 10.37 -4.31
CA ILE A 44 -1.99 10.26 -3.45
C ILE A 44 -1.86 8.98 -2.64
N LYS A 45 -1.83 9.14 -1.32
CA LYS A 45 -1.92 8.05 -0.35
C LYS A 45 -3.37 7.88 0.07
N ARG A 46 -3.97 6.73 -0.27
CA ARG A 46 -5.31 6.36 0.19
C ARG A 46 -5.17 5.33 1.29
N ARG A 47 -5.58 5.65 2.51
CA ARG A 47 -5.58 4.72 3.64
C ARG A 47 -7.00 4.31 3.97
N TYR A 48 -7.30 3.04 3.81
CA TYR A 48 -8.48 2.42 4.38
C TYR A 48 -8.17 1.92 5.80
N ASP A 49 -9.04 2.29 6.72
CA ASP A 49 -9.07 1.75 8.07
C ASP A 49 -10.51 1.31 8.35
N GLU A 50 -10.74 0.06 8.70
CA GLU A 50 -12.09 -0.51 8.91
C GLU A 50 -12.96 0.33 9.86
N ARG A 51 -12.34 1.08 10.77
CA ARG A 51 -13.04 1.90 11.77
C ARG A 51 -13.29 3.34 11.34
N LEU A 52 -12.50 3.86 10.42
CA LEU A 52 -12.53 5.28 10.00
C LEU A 52 -12.92 5.46 8.53
N GLY A 53 -12.92 4.38 7.74
CA GLY A 53 -13.16 4.40 6.30
C GLY A 53 -11.91 4.74 5.50
N TRP A 54 -12.12 5.30 4.30
CA TRP A 54 -11.08 5.78 3.41
C TRP A 54 -10.65 7.20 3.77
N ASP A 55 -9.35 7.39 3.95
CA ASP A 55 -8.68 8.68 4.09
C ASP A 55 -7.73 8.89 2.91
N GLU A 56 -7.77 10.06 2.27
CA GLU A 56 -6.89 10.39 1.16
C GLU A 56 -6.00 11.58 1.54
N THR A 57 -4.69 11.37 1.46
CA THR A 57 -3.68 12.37 1.77
C THR A 57 -2.67 12.46 0.64
N GLN A 58 -2.33 13.68 0.19
CA GLN A 58 -1.26 13.89 -0.77
C GLN A 58 0.10 13.87 -0.06
N ILE A 59 1.05 13.11 -0.60
CA ILE A 59 2.40 12.96 -0.06
C ILE A 59 3.46 13.03 -1.15
N THR A 60 4.68 13.39 -0.77
CA THR A 60 5.82 13.48 -1.70
C THR A 60 6.42 12.11 -1.98
N ARG A 61 7.13 11.98 -3.11
CA ARG A 61 7.89 10.76 -3.48
C ARG A 61 8.76 10.22 -2.34
N GLU A 62 9.46 11.11 -1.63
CA GLU A 62 10.34 10.74 -0.53
C GLU A 62 9.56 10.14 0.65
N ALA A 63 8.39 10.69 0.96
CA ALA A 63 7.51 10.15 1.99
C ALA A 63 6.92 8.80 1.60
N VAL A 64 6.58 8.59 0.32
CA VAL A 64 6.17 7.27 -0.20
C VAL A 64 7.30 6.27 -0.04
N ARG A 65 8.52 6.64 -0.44
CA ARG A 65 9.72 5.80 -0.31
C ARG A 65 9.93 5.35 1.14
N ASP A 66 9.95 6.30 2.07
CA ASP A 66 10.17 6.01 3.49
C ASP A 66 9.08 5.08 4.04
N LYS A 67 7.81 5.33 3.68
CA LYS A 67 6.70 4.45 4.06
C LYS A 67 6.82 3.06 3.46
N LEU A 68 7.13 2.93 2.17
CA LEU A 68 7.30 1.63 1.53
C LEU A 68 8.45 0.85 2.16
N VAL A 69 9.59 1.49 2.42
CA VAL A 69 10.72 0.88 3.14
C VAL A 69 10.29 0.40 4.52
N TRP A 70 9.59 1.24 5.29
CA TRP A 70 9.12 0.89 6.62
C TRP A 70 8.11 -0.27 6.62
N GLN A 71 7.16 -0.26 5.68
CA GLN A 71 6.15 -1.30 5.53
C GLN A 71 6.81 -2.63 5.12
N LEU A 72 7.64 -2.63 4.08
CA LEU A 72 8.32 -3.84 3.60
C LEU A 72 9.28 -4.42 4.64
N SER A 73 10.05 -3.58 5.33
CA SER A 73 10.93 -4.03 6.43
C SER A 73 10.14 -4.69 7.57
N ARG A 74 8.92 -4.20 7.82
CA ARG A 74 8.00 -4.80 8.80
C ARG A 74 7.41 -6.11 8.29
N SER A 75 7.02 -6.20 7.02
CA SER A 75 6.53 -7.44 6.41
C SER A 75 7.61 -8.54 6.46
N GLU A 76 8.86 -8.21 6.14
CA GLU A 76 10.00 -9.14 6.25
C GLU A 76 10.23 -9.60 7.69
N SER A 77 10.07 -8.70 8.67
CA SER A 77 10.18 -9.03 10.10
C SER A 77 9.03 -9.91 10.60
N LEU A 78 7.81 -9.72 10.10
CA LEU A 78 6.64 -10.54 10.45
C LEU A 78 6.69 -11.92 9.77
N ALA A 79 7.18 -12.00 8.53
CA ALA A 79 7.42 -13.26 7.83
C ALA A 79 8.52 -14.11 8.49
N THR A 80 9.48 -13.46 9.17
CA THR A 80 10.61 -14.12 9.84
C THR A 80 10.28 -14.52 11.29
N ASN A 81 9.20 -14.01 11.89
CA ASN A 81 8.79 -14.36 13.26
C ASN A 81 7.97 -15.66 13.30
N ARG A 82 8.64 -16.79 13.01
CA ARG A 82 8.09 -18.16 13.14
C ARG A 82 7.94 -18.66 14.60
N SER A 83 8.09 -17.78 15.61
CA SER A 83 8.18 -18.18 17.01
C SER A 83 6.94 -17.88 17.86
N HIS A 84 5.83 -17.39 17.31
CA HIS A 84 4.63 -17.08 18.10
C HIS A 84 3.37 -17.83 17.65
N ALA A 85 2.78 -18.59 18.58
CA ALA A 85 1.70 -19.57 18.40
C ALA A 85 0.30 -18.99 18.12
N LYS A 86 0.19 -17.77 17.56
CA LYS A 86 -1.05 -17.24 16.98
C LYS A 86 -0.70 -16.38 15.78
N PRO A 87 -0.76 -16.92 14.54
CA PRO A 87 -0.52 -16.11 13.36
C PRO A 87 -1.59 -15.02 13.31
N ALA A 88 -1.19 -13.76 13.10
CA ALA A 88 -2.12 -12.81 12.53
C ALA A 88 -2.65 -13.47 11.24
N THR A 89 -3.96 -13.68 11.15
CA THR A 89 -4.59 -14.64 10.23
C THR A 89 -4.28 -14.42 8.74
N ASN A 90 -3.69 -13.29 8.36
CA ASN A 90 -3.14 -13.09 7.01
C ASN A 90 -1.81 -12.32 7.07
N PRO A 91 -0.78 -12.75 6.34
CA PRO A 91 0.47 -11.99 6.22
C PRO A 91 0.21 -10.63 5.56
N ASP A 92 0.96 -9.62 5.96
CA ASP A 92 1.00 -8.36 5.25
C ASP A 92 1.35 -8.61 3.78
N THR A 93 0.54 -8.09 2.86
CA THR A 93 0.71 -8.33 1.43
C THR A 93 0.95 -7.00 0.72
N PHE A 94 1.98 -6.95 -0.11
CA PHE A 94 2.27 -5.84 -1.00
C PHE A 94 2.00 -6.25 -2.45
N VAL A 95 1.18 -5.49 -3.16
CA VAL A 95 0.81 -5.74 -4.56
C VAL A 95 0.84 -4.44 -5.35
N VAL A 96 1.33 -4.50 -6.58
CA VAL A 96 1.19 -3.39 -7.54
C VAL A 96 0.08 -3.77 -8.51
N LYS A 97 -0.88 -2.88 -8.70
CA LYS A 97 -2.08 -3.09 -9.52
C LYS A 97 -2.42 -1.82 -10.31
N PRO A 98 -3.07 -1.91 -11.48
CA PRO A 98 -3.58 -0.75 -12.21
C PRO A 98 -4.43 0.16 -11.33
N THR A 99 -4.33 1.49 -11.48
CA THR A 99 -5.11 2.42 -10.64
C THR A 99 -6.61 2.21 -10.79
N GLN A 100 -7.05 1.79 -11.98
CA GLN A 100 -8.43 1.41 -12.25
C GLN A 100 -8.90 0.28 -11.33
N GLN A 101 -8.07 -0.74 -11.09
CA GLN A 101 -8.41 -1.84 -10.17
C GLN A 101 -8.43 -1.41 -8.70
N LEU A 102 -7.61 -0.43 -8.31
CA LEU A 102 -7.61 0.12 -6.95
C LEU A 102 -8.91 0.87 -6.64
N ARG A 103 -9.48 1.55 -7.64
CA ARG A 103 -10.76 2.26 -7.51
C ARG A 103 -11.95 1.29 -7.42
N THR A 104 -11.92 0.18 -8.17
CA THR A 104 -12.99 -0.82 -8.12
C THR A 104 -13.03 -1.58 -6.79
N ASP A 105 -11.88 -1.76 -6.13
CA ASP A 105 -11.81 -2.36 -4.78
C ASP A 105 -12.30 -1.41 -3.67
N SER A 106 -12.27 -0.09 -3.95
CA SER A 106 -12.63 0.97 -2.98
C SER A 106 -14.13 1.30 -2.92
N GLY A 107 -14.96 0.85 -3.86
CA GLY A 107 -16.37 1.25 -3.94
C GLY A 107 -17.23 0.28 -4.75
N CYS A 108 -18.22 -0.29 -4.08
CA CYS A 108 -19.22 -1.24 -4.58
C CYS A 108 -19.89 -0.81 -5.91
N GLY A 109 -20.17 -1.79 -6.78
CA GLY A 109 -20.91 -1.58 -8.02
C GLY A 109 -21.21 -2.89 -8.78
N GLU A 110 -21.79 -3.88 -8.11
CA GLU A 110 -22.65 -4.84 -8.81
C GLU A 110 -23.95 -4.09 -9.13
N CYS A 111 -24.21 -3.87 -10.42
CA CYS A 111 -25.51 -3.46 -10.95
C CYS A 111 -26.43 -4.67 -11.09
#